data_AF-A0AAU2U9M6-F1
#
_entry.id   AF-A0AAU2U9M6-F1
#
_cell.length_a   1.000
_cell.length_b   1.000
_cell.length_c   1.000
_cell.angle_alpha   90.00
_cell.angle_beta   90.00
_cell.angle_gamma   90.00
#
_symmetry.space_group_name_H-M   'P 1'
#
loop_
_entity.id
_entity.type
_entity.pdbx_description
1 polymer ?
#
loop_
_entity_poly.entity_id
_entity_poly.type
_entity_poly.pdbx_seq_one_letter_code
_entity_poly.pdbx_strand_id
1 'polypeptide(L)'
;MSFFSSLFESPSFRLARLAGLSKKMLGAGSKNELLDLIDDALSVPAPGGNPGVLEGLASLYRGEVDHVGGVFDQVDRVGRKGLPEVWVGDTGVLASDAVNAAGRAVTQMSDAFQGCATVLLTLADAIGAAQRNDERGRGQLLEQKKMLGGKDGFFDNLHENDEEEWDRKNAAHFGSYAVDMMHDAVSEAQEATRVAARDLNKWAAEARAGKMGTSEVTAVDKLMLADTGVAGADTELNEILTAGDLSRASTRMDLLSLDDETAMERMLAKSQTPQERAYLMKALAAGHSVAEIGAFQDKIHGKDPDWLRRHLTPVVTDPDSMNDEGLASDGSNNNKDFVTFDGQRWIQGGDGSEGTCVASSTVTSRAMVDPLYALDLTGGPDGQQDDPDAFRQRLVAEQHRLHTEGDGGENWGGMGSEGQERINDTAVGSATGSDYQRQDLDSAADRRAVLTEVEKSVAEGRPVPVDVLGEEGAHAMTIIAQEGDMLQVYNPWGSTTWVSEDDFINGHMGKASNSDLPNAYSVYLPR
;
A
#
# COMPACT_ATOMS: atom_id res chain seq x y z
N MET A 1 5.88 16.17 -3.02
CA MET A 1 6.91 17.24 -2.92
C MET A 1 8.24 16.62 -3.28
N SER A 2 8.95 17.13 -4.29
CA SER A 2 10.26 16.59 -4.68
C SER A 2 11.31 17.07 -3.68
N PHE A 3 11.85 16.14 -2.88
CA PHE A 3 12.79 16.43 -1.80
C PHE A 3 14.26 16.54 -2.24
N PHE A 4 14.54 16.54 -3.55
CA PHE A 4 15.91 16.54 -4.05
C PHE A 4 16.13 17.71 -5.00
N SER A 5 16.93 18.68 -4.54
CA SER A 5 17.25 19.92 -5.28
C SER A 5 18.40 19.73 -6.29
N SER A 6 18.98 18.52 -6.39
CA SER A 6 19.91 18.16 -7.46
C SER A 6 19.91 16.65 -7.78
N LEU A 7 20.29 16.29 -9.01
CA LEU A 7 20.57 14.91 -9.44
C LEU A 7 21.59 14.18 -8.53
N PHE A 8 22.42 14.92 -7.79
CA PHE A 8 23.42 14.38 -6.86
C PHE A 8 22.85 14.01 -5.48
N GLU A 9 21.60 14.38 -5.17
CA GLU A 9 20.96 14.05 -3.88
C GLU A 9 20.12 12.78 -3.93
N SER A 10 19.81 12.26 -5.13
CA SER A 10 19.05 11.01 -5.28
C SER A 10 19.78 9.83 -4.62
N PRO A 11 19.15 9.09 -3.69
CA PRO A 11 19.74 7.89 -3.09
C PRO A 11 20.17 6.84 -4.12
N SER A 12 19.39 6.60 -5.17
CA SER A 12 19.72 5.61 -6.22
C SER A 12 20.98 6.00 -7.01
N PHE A 13 21.17 7.31 -7.26
CA PHE A 13 22.39 7.79 -7.89
C PHE A 13 23.62 7.60 -6.98
N ARG A 14 23.47 7.86 -5.67
CA ARG A 14 24.55 7.67 -4.69
C ARG A 14 24.99 6.21 -4.62
N LEU A 15 24.05 5.28 -4.53
CA LEU A 15 24.32 3.84 -4.52
C LEU A 15 25.06 3.41 -5.80
N ALA A 16 24.52 3.75 -6.98
CA ALA A 16 25.14 3.41 -8.25
C ALA A 16 26.56 3.99 -8.39
N ARG A 17 26.77 5.22 -7.90
CA ARG A 17 28.08 5.88 -7.93
C ARG A 17 29.08 5.18 -7.01
N LEU A 18 28.71 4.89 -5.76
CA LEU A 18 29.58 4.22 -4.80
C LEU A 18 29.94 2.80 -5.26
N ALA A 19 28.96 2.02 -5.74
CA ALA A 19 29.21 0.70 -6.30
C ALA A 19 30.19 0.75 -7.50
N GLY A 20 30.01 1.73 -8.39
CA GLY A 20 30.91 1.95 -9.52
C GLY A 20 32.33 2.35 -9.09
N LEU A 21 32.47 3.16 -8.04
CA LEU A 21 33.76 3.59 -7.50
C LEU A 21 34.51 2.45 -6.80
N SER A 22 33.82 1.66 -5.99
CA SER A 22 34.41 0.49 -5.31
C SER A 22 35.07 -0.45 -6.32
N LYS A 23 34.34 -0.81 -7.39
CA LYS A 23 34.88 -1.66 -8.47
C LYS A 23 36.07 -1.03 -9.19
N LYS A 24 36.03 0.28 -9.45
CA LYS A 24 37.12 0.99 -10.15
C LYS A 24 38.40 1.06 -9.31
N MET A 25 38.28 1.22 -7.99
CA MET A 25 39.46 1.29 -7.10
C MET A 25 40.33 0.04 -7.22
N LEU A 26 39.71 -1.15 -7.24
CA LEU A 26 40.43 -2.42 -7.40
C LEU A 26 41.20 -2.53 -8.73
N GLY A 27 40.76 -1.80 -9.76
CA GLY A 27 41.37 -1.78 -11.08
C GLY A 27 42.28 -0.59 -11.37
N ALA A 28 42.49 0.31 -10.39
CA ALA A 28 43.23 1.55 -10.60
C ALA A 28 44.67 1.26 -11.07
N GLY A 29 45.04 1.76 -12.25
CA GLY A 29 46.32 1.50 -12.91
C GLY A 29 47.46 2.39 -12.43
N SER A 30 47.17 3.40 -11.61
CA SER A 30 48.18 4.30 -11.03
C SER A 30 47.76 4.84 -9.67
N LYS A 31 48.73 5.34 -8.90
CA LYS A 31 48.47 6.05 -7.63
C LYS A 31 47.54 7.24 -7.84
N ASN A 32 47.78 8.05 -8.87
CA ASN A 32 47.01 9.27 -9.10
C ASN A 32 45.56 8.95 -9.45
N GLU A 33 45.32 7.88 -10.23
CA GLU A 33 43.98 7.38 -10.49
C GLU A 33 43.29 6.92 -9.20
N LEU A 34 43.99 6.19 -8.32
CA LEU A 34 43.42 5.79 -7.03
C LEU A 34 43.11 6.99 -6.12
N LEU A 35 43.98 8.00 -6.09
CA LEU A 35 43.73 9.25 -5.35
C LEU A 35 42.50 10.00 -5.89
N ASP A 36 42.33 10.04 -7.22
CA ASP A 36 41.14 10.63 -7.85
C ASP A 36 39.87 9.85 -7.49
N LEU A 37 39.92 8.52 -7.50
CA LEU A 37 38.78 7.68 -7.11
C LEU A 37 38.43 7.84 -5.62
N ILE A 38 39.42 8.00 -4.74
CA ILE A 38 39.20 8.29 -3.32
C ILE A 38 38.52 9.66 -3.16
N ASP A 39 38.98 10.67 -3.89
CA ASP A 39 38.38 12.01 -3.85
C ASP A 39 36.95 12.00 -4.40
N ASP A 40 36.71 11.25 -5.47
CA ASP A 40 35.37 11.03 -6.01
C ASP A 40 34.44 10.35 -5.00
N ALA A 41 34.91 9.34 -4.26
CA ALA A 41 34.13 8.68 -3.22
C ALA A 41 33.83 9.62 -2.05
N LEU A 42 34.83 10.37 -1.57
CA LEU A 42 34.66 11.36 -0.51
C LEU A 42 33.72 12.51 -0.92
N SER A 43 33.57 12.77 -2.23
CA SER A 43 32.63 13.78 -2.74
C SER A 43 31.15 13.34 -2.69
N VAL A 44 30.88 12.04 -2.52
CA VAL A 44 29.50 11.54 -2.37
C VAL A 44 28.95 12.01 -1.02
N PRO A 45 27.76 12.63 -0.96
CA PRO A 45 27.16 13.07 0.30
C PRO A 45 26.85 11.90 1.25
N ALA A 46 27.11 12.09 2.55
CA ALA A 46 26.77 11.14 3.60
C ALA A 46 25.25 10.90 3.70
N PRO A 47 24.80 9.81 4.36
CA PRO A 47 23.40 9.62 4.70
C PRO A 47 22.82 10.82 5.48
N GLY A 48 21.69 11.34 5.01
CA GLY A 48 21.01 12.48 5.63
C GLY A 48 20.18 12.07 6.84
N GLY A 49 19.47 13.03 7.44
CA GLY A 49 18.62 12.82 8.60
C GLY A 49 19.25 13.28 9.92
N ASN A 50 18.41 13.52 10.92
CA ASN A 50 18.84 13.94 12.26
C ASN A 50 18.20 13.03 13.31
N PRO A 51 18.95 12.06 13.86
CA PRO A 51 18.44 11.14 14.87
C PRO A 51 17.80 11.85 16.07
N GLY A 52 18.39 12.95 16.55
CA GLY A 52 17.84 13.70 17.69
C GLY A 52 16.49 14.38 17.39
N VAL A 53 16.23 14.77 16.14
CA VAL A 53 14.90 15.26 15.73
C VAL A 53 13.89 14.12 15.73
N LEU A 54 14.27 12.95 15.23
CA LEU A 54 13.42 11.76 15.19
C LEU A 54 13.09 11.26 16.61
N GLU A 55 14.07 11.20 17.50
CA GLU A 55 13.89 10.90 18.94
C GLU A 55 12.97 11.91 19.64
N GLY A 56 13.14 13.20 19.31
CA GLY A 56 12.27 14.27 19.79
C GLY A 56 10.82 14.07 19.36
N LEU A 57 10.59 13.76 18.08
CA LEU A 57 9.27 13.43 17.55
C LEU A 57 8.70 12.18 18.22
N ALA A 58 9.49 11.11 18.35
CA ALA A 58 9.05 9.89 19.03
C ALA A 58 8.61 10.15 20.49
N SER A 59 9.33 11.04 21.19
CA SER A 59 8.98 11.45 22.54
C SER A 59 7.66 12.23 22.59
N LEU A 60 7.37 13.06 21.58
CA LEU A 60 6.08 13.75 21.45
C LEU A 60 4.94 12.74 21.25
N TYR A 61 5.06 11.81 20.30
CA TYR A 61 4.04 10.77 20.06
C TYR A 61 3.80 9.93 21.32
N ARG A 62 4.87 9.53 22.04
CA ARG A 62 4.74 8.81 23.31
C ARG A 62 4.05 9.63 24.39
N GLY A 63 4.27 10.94 24.44
CA GLY A 63 3.62 11.84 25.41
C GLY A 63 2.09 11.96 25.21
N GLU A 64 1.59 11.71 24.01
CA GLU A 64 0.16 11.69 23.72
C GLU A 64 -0.54 10.42 24.24
N VAL A 65 0.18 9.29 24.36
CA VAL A 65 -0.38 8.01 24.84
C VAL A 65 -1.01 8.15 26.23
N ASP A 66 -0.40 8.90 27.15
CA ASP A 66 -0.96 9.14 28.49
C ASP A 66 -2.30 9.90 28.43
N HIS A 67 -2.43 10.85 27.50
CA HIS A 67 -3.66 11.60 27.28
C HIS A 67 -4.76 10.67 26.73
N VAL A 68 -4.40 9.80 25.79
CA VAL A 68 -5.29 8.76 25.23
C VAL A 68 -5.77 7.80 26.33
N GLY A 69 -4.89 7.36 27.22
CA GLY A 69 -5.26 6.53 28.38
C GLY A 69 -6.31 7.20 29.26
N GLY A 70 -6.21 8.52 29.47
CA GLY A 70 -7.22 9.29 30.17
C GLY A 70 -8.58 9.32 29.47
N VAL A 71 -8.61 9.34 28.12
CA VAL A 71 -9.85 9.24 27.33
C VAL A 71 -10.43 7.83 27.43
N PHE A 72 -9.58 6.79 27.34
CA PHE A 72 -9.99 5.39 27.47
C PHE A 72 -10.71 5.13 28.79
N ASP A 73 -10.14 5.59 29.91
CA ASP A 73 -10.73 5.45 31.24
C ASP A 73 -12.10 6.14 31.36
N GLN A 74 -12.32 7.22 30.61
CA GLN A 74 -13.61 7.91 30.58
C GLN A 74 -14.65 7.12 29.78
N VAL A 75 -14.26 6.62 28.60
CA VAL A 75 -15.14 5.81 27.73
C VAL A 75 -15.52 4.49 28.43
N ASP A 76 -14.55 3.77 29.00
CA ASP A 76 -14.81 2.53 29.75
C ASP A 76 -15.76 2.75 30.92
N ARG A 77 -15.60 3.88 31.64
CA ARG A 77 -16.50 4.25 32.74
C ARG A 77 -17.94 4.46 32.27
N VAL A 78 -18.14 5.15 31.15
CA VAL A 78 -19.47 5.37 30.57
C VAL A 78 -20.09 4.04 30.13
N GLY A 79 -19.31 3.19 29.46
CA GLY A 79 -19.77 1.89 28.97
C GLY A 79 -20.15 0.91 30.09
N ARG A 80 -19.37 0.87 31.18
CA ARG A 80 -19.59 -0.11 32.26
C ARG A 80 -20.56 0.35 33.35
N LYS A 81 -20.59 1.63 33.68
CA LYS A 81 -21.34 2.17 34.84
C LYS A 81 -22.35 3.24 34.47
N GLY A 82 -22.15 3.94 33.35
CA GLY A 82 -23.05 5.00 32.91
C GLY A 82 -24.29 4.42 32.24
N LEU A 83 -24.15 3.98 31.00
CA LEU A 83 -25.29 3.62 30.14
C LEU A 83 -26.14 2.46 30.67
N PRO A 84 -25.57 1.32 31.10
CA PRO A 84 -26.37 0.15 31.51
C PRO A 84 -27.22 0.38 32.77
N GLU A 85 -26.87 1.38 33.59
CA GLU A 85 -27.58 1.68 34.84
C GLU A 85 -28.80 2.61 34.65
N VAL A 86 -28.85 3.38 33.55
CA VAL A 86 -29.91 4.39 33.33
C VAL A 86 -30.74 4.20 32.06
N TRP A 87 -30.21 3.57 31.00
CA TRP A 87 -30.92 3.41 29.72
C TRP A 87 -31.18 1.93 29.43
N VAL A 88 -32.46 1.57 29.25
CA VAL A 88 -32.93 0.20 28.99
C VAL A 88 -33.72 0.17 27.69
N GLY A 89 -33.61 -0.94 26.95
CA GLY A 89 -34.26 -1.12 25.64
C GLY A 89 -33.35 -0.71 24.48
N ASP A 90 -33.92 -0.56 23.29
CA ASP A 90 -33.19 -0.37 22.02
C ASP A 90 -32.29 0.88 22.04
N THR A 91 -32.71 1.97 22.70
CA THR A 91 -31.89 3.17 22.89
C THR A 91 -30.61 2.89 23.70
N GLY A 92 -30.69 1.98 24.68
CA GLY A 92 -29.54 1.56 25.47
C GLY A 92 -28.55 0.71 24.66
N VAL A 93 -29.06 -0.11 23.74
CA VAL A 93 -28.24 -0.91 22.82
C VAL A 93 -27.46 0.00 21.87
N LEU A 94 -28.15 0.91 21.16
CA LEU A 94 -27.52 1.85 20.23
C LEU A 94 -26.48 2.76 20.92
N ALA A 95 -26.79 3.23 22.13
CA ALA A 95 -25.84 4.02 22.90
C ALA A 95 -24.60 3.19 23.32
N SER A 96 -24.79 1.91 23.64
CA SER A 96 -23.69 1.00 23.97
C SER A 96 -22.80 0.74 22.74
N ASP A 97 -23.40 0.61 21.55
CA ASP A 97 -22.64 0.45 20.30
C ASP A 97 -21.75 1.66 20.01
N ALA A 98 -22.29 2.87 20.17
CA ALA A 98 -21.53 4.10 20.04
C ALA A 98 -20.36 4.19 21.04
N VAL A 99 -20.58 3.79 22.29
CA VAL A 99 -19.52 3.77 23.31
C VAL A 99 -18.49 2.68 23.05
N ASN A 100 -18.90 1.52 22.52
CA ASN A 100 -18.00 0.45 22.12
C ASN A 100 -17.12 0.88 20.93
N ALA A 101 -17.70 1.54 19.93
CA ALA A 101 -16.94 2.13 18.81
C ALA A 101 -15.96 3.20 19.31
N ALA A 102 -16.36 4.02 20.30
CA ALA A 102 -15.46 5.00 20.91
C ALA A 102 -14.31 4.30 21.65
N GLY A 103 -14.60 3.20 22.35
CA GLY A 103 -13.60 2.40 23.03
C GLY A 103 -12.57 1.83 22.05
N ARG A 104 -13.04 1.23 20.94
CA ARG A 104 -12.17 0.71 19.88
C ARG A 104 -11.32 1.80 19.23
N ALA A 105 -11.92 2.93 18.86
CA ALA A 105 -11.16 4.03 18.26
C ALA A 105 -10.11 4.62 19.20
N VAL A 106 -10.38 4.67 20.51
CA VAL A 106 -9.39 5.12 21.49
C VAL A 106 -8.24 4.12 21.64
N THR A 107 -8.53 2.81 21.62
CA THR A 107 -7.50 1.77 21.58
C THR A 107 -6.64 1.90 20.32
N GLN A 108 -7.26 1.98 19.13
CA GLN A 108 -6.56 2.17 17.86
C GLN A 108 -5.71 3.44 17.84
N MET A 109 -6.21 4.52 18.43
CA MET A 109 -5.44 5.76 18.58
C MET A 109 -4.21 5.57 19.49
N SER A 110 -4.35 4.83 20.60
CA SER A 110 -3.23 4.49 21.48
C SER A 110 -2.17 3.66 20.75
N ASP A 111 -2.61 2.63 20.03
CA ASP A 111 -1.75 1.73 19.26
C ASP A 111 -1.01 2.50 18.16
N ALA A 112 -1.70 3.40 17.46
CA ALA A 112 -1.10 4.26 16.44
C ALA A 112 -0.05 5.23 17.03
N PHE A 113 -0.32 5.89 18.16
CA PHE A 113 0.67 6.77 18.80
C PHE A 113 1.91 5.98 19.27
N GLN A 114 1.70 4.81 19.88
CA GLN A 114 2.78 3.95 20.34
C GLN A 114 3.59 3.36 19.15
N GLY A 115 2.90 2.94 18.10
CA GLY A 115 3.47 2.45 16.86
C GLY A 115 4.32 3.52 16.17
N CYS A 116 3.79 4.72 15.99
CA CYS A 116 4.54 5.86 15.43
C CYS A 116 5.79 6.19 16.24
N ALA A 117 5.69 6.24 17.57
CA ALA A 117 6.85 6.47 18.43
C ALA A 117 7.93 5.38 18.27
N THR A 118 7.51 4.12 18.13
CA THR A 118 8.41 2.98 17.93
C THR A 118 9.13 3.08 16.58
N VAL A 119 8.37 3.31 15.50
CA VAL A 119 8.90 3.47 14.14
C VAL A 119 9.93 4.61 14.07
N LEU A 120 9.62 5.76 14.68
CA LEU A 120 10.53 6.91 14.69
C LEU A 120 11.83 6.64 15.45
N LEU A 121 11.80 5.87 16.55
CA LEU A 121 13.01 5.46 17.27
C LEU A 121 13.83 4.47 16.46
N THR A 122 13.19 3.47 15.85
CA THR A 122 13.86 2.52 14.95
C THR A 122 14.53 3.23 13.78
N LEU A 123 13.86 4.23 13.20
CA LEU A 123 14.45 5.07 12.15
C LEU A 123 15.63 5.89 12.68
N ALA A 124 15.52 6.50 13.87
CA ALA A 124 16.60 7.26 14.48
C ALA A 124 17.87 6.41 14.69
N ASP A 125 17.68 5.20 15.23
CA ASP A 125 18.77 4.24 15.45
C ASP A 125 19.43 3.81 14.13
N ALA A 126 18.62 3.50 13.11
CA ALA A 126 19.10 3.08 11.80
C ALA A 126 19.87 4.22 11.09
N ILE A 127 19.35 5.45 11.10
CA ILE A 127 20.04 6.61 10.54
C ILE A 127 21.35 6.88 11.31
N GLY A 128 21.32 6.80 12.63
CA GLY A 128 22.53 6.97 13.45
C GLY A 128 23.57 5.89 13.18
N ALA A 129 23.17 4.64 12.96
CA ALA A 129 24.06 3.54 12.59
C ALA A 129 24.67 3.74 11.20
N ALA A 130 23.85 4.09 10.22
CA ALA A 130 24.29 4.40 8.85
C ALA A 130 25.30 5.56 8.84
N GLN A 131 25.02 6.65 9.55
CA GLN A 131 25.95 7.80 9.65
C GLN A 131 27.30 7.40 10.24
N ARG A 132 27.32 6.60 11.31
CA ARG A 132 28.58 6.08 11.90
C ARG A 132 29.34 5.16 10.93
N ASN A 133 28.62 4.35 10.15
CA ASN A 133 29.25 3.45 9.19
C ASN A 133 29.87 4.22 7.99
N ASP A 134 29.17 5.22 7.47
CA ASP A 134 29.69 6.13 6.45
C ASP A 134 30.92 6.93 6.98
N GLU A 135 30.85 7.46 8.20
CA GLU A 135 31.99 8.13 8.85
C GLU A 135 33.21 7.22 8.95
N ARG A 136 33.02 5.94 9.29
CA ARG A 136 34.10 4.94 9.34
C ARG A 136 34.71 4.71 7.95
N GLY A 137 33.88 4.58 6.91
CA GLY A 137 34.35 4.46 5.52
C GLY A 137 35.15 5.67 5.07
N ARG A 138 34.65 6.88 5.33
CA ARG A 138 35.39 8.12 5.03
C ARG A 138 36.71 8.21 5.79
N GLY A 139 36.72 7.81 7.07
CA GLY A 139 37.92 7.74 7.88
C GLY A 139 38.98 6.83 7.24
N GLN A 140 38.59 5.64 6.79
CA GLN A 140 39.49 4.71 6.11
C GLN A 140 39.99 5.25 4.76
N LEU A 141 39.14 5.89 3.97
CA LEU A 141 39.54 6.54 2.71
C LEU A 141 40.59 7.65 2.94
N LEU A 142 40.39 8.46 3.98
CA LEU A 142 41.35 9.50 4.35
C LEU A 142 42.69 8.92 4.84
N GLU A 143 42.67 7.78 5.54
CA GLU A 143 43.88 7.04 5.90
C GLU A 143 44.62 6.51 4.67
N GLN A 144 43.90 5.92 3.71
CA GLN A 144 44.51 5.45 2.44
C GLN A 144 45.09 6.61 1.65
N LYS A 145 44.37 7.74 1.55
CA LYS A 145 44.86 8.97 0.91
C LYS A 145 46.14 9.48 1.57
N LYS A 146 46.21 9.44 2.91
CA LYS A 146 47.40 9.84 3.67
C LYS A 146 48.58 8.88 3.43
N MET A 147 48.33 7.58 3.36
CA MET A 147 49.34 6.55 3.08
C MET A 147 49.97 6.74 1.68
N LEU A 148 49.13 6.97 0.66
CA LEU A 148 49.58 7.19 -0.72
C LEU A 148 50.32 8.52 -0.91
N GLY A 149 50.11 9.49 -0.01
CA GLY A 149 50.74 10.81 -0.07
C GLY A 149 50.14 11.72 -1.15
N GLY A 150 50.89 12.77 -1.52
CA GLY A 150 50.45 13.74 -2.52
C GLY A 150 50.57 13.25 -3.97
N LYS A 151 49.91 13.96 -4.88
CA LYS A 151 50.05 13.75 -6.33
C LYS A 151 51.49 14.04 -6.80
N ASP A 152 52.12 15.07 -6.24
CA ASP A 152 53.45 15.57 -6.64
C ASP A 152 54.60 14.98 -5.77
N GLY A 153 54.69 13.66 -5.63
CA GLY A 153 55.73 13.03 -4.81
C GLY A 153 56.01 11.55 -5.08
N PHE A 154 57.31 11.21 -5.00
CA PHE A 154 58.03 9.92 -5.02
C PHE A 154 57.82 8.98 -6.24
N PHE A 155 56.64 8.98 -6.87
CA PHE A 155 56.28 8.10 -8.01
C PHE A 155 56.62 8.69 -9.39
N ASP A 156 57.42 9.76 -9.45
CA ASP A 156 57.76 10.47 -10.70
C ASP A 156 58.85 9.78 -11.54
N ASN A 157 59.45 8.69 -11.03
CA ASN A 157 60.32 7.85 -11.84
C ASN A 157 59.46 6.93 -12.70
N LEU A 158 59.76 6.84 -14.01
CA LEU A 158 59.01 6.13 -15.06
C LEU A 158 58.76 4.61 -14.83
N HIS A 159 58.98 4.09 -13.63
CA HIS A 159 58.73 2.71 -13.24
C HIS A 159 58.29 2.65 -11.77
N GLU A 160 57.05 2.19 -11.53
CA GLU A 160 56.58 1.76 -10.20
C GLU A 160 57.44 0.57 -9.77
N ASN A 161 57.97 0.60 -8.55
CA ASN A 161 58.68 -0.55 -7.98
C ASN A 161 57.71 -1.53 -7.28
N ASP A 162 58.16 -2.75 -6.98
CA ASP A 162 57.30 -3.79 -6.40
C ASP A 162 56.64 -3.38 -5.06
N GLU A 163 57.30 -2.52 -4.26
CA GLU A 163 56.80 -2.02 -2.98
C GLU A 163 55.72 -0.95 -3.18
N GLU A 164 55.94 -0.04 -4.13
CA GLU A 164 55.00 0.99 -4.56
C GLU A 164 53.73 0.39 -5.19
N GLU A 165 53.89 -0.65 -6.03
CA GLU A 165 52.77 -1.40 -6.59
C GLU A 165 51.97 -2.12 -5.50
N TRP A 166 52.66 -2.67 -4.49
CA TRP A 166 52.04 -3.34 -3.36
C TRP A 166 51.25 -2.35 -2.49
N ASP A 167 51.83 -1.19 -2.17
CA ASP A 167 51.17 -0.12 -1.41
C ASP A 167 49.91 0.39 -2.13
N ARG A 168 49.99 0.62 -3.44
CA ARG A 168 48.83 1.02 -4.26
C ARG A 168 47.74 -0.05 -4.23
N LYS A 169 48.10 -1.33 -4.46
CA LYS A 169 47.12 -2.43 -4.47
C LYS A 169 46.45 -2.63 -3.11
N ASN A 170 47.18 -2.48 -2.01
CA ASN A 170 46.60 -2.52 -0.68
C ASN A 170 45.67 -1.33 -0.42
N ALA A 171 46.10 -0.12 -0.76
CA ALA A 171 45.27 1.07 -0.64
C ALA A 171 44.00 0.98 -1.51
N ALA A 172 44.10 0.38 -2.70
CA ALA A 172 42.95 0.08 -3.56
C ALA A 172 41.99 -0.92 -2.90
N HIS A 173 42.50 -1.98 -2.27
CA HIS A 173 41.69 -2.97 -1.58
C HIS A 173 40.96 -2.39 -0.37
N PHE A 174 41.67 -1.69 0.52
CA PHE A 174 41.06 -1.03 1.67
C PHE A 174 40.17 0.14 1.27
N GLY A 175 40.51 0.85 0.20
CA GLY A 175 39.68 1.91 -0.38
C GLY A 175 38.36 1.37 -0.90
N SER A 176 38.38 0.27 -1.67
CA SER A 176 37.17 -0.40 -2.15
C SER A 176 36.29 -0.86 -0.98
N TYR A 177 36.87 -1.52 0.03
CA TYR A 177 36.15 -1.91 1.25
C TYR A 177 35.52 -0.70 1.97
N ALA A 178 36.24 0.41 2.04
CA ALA A 178 35.73 1.64 2.66
C ALA A 178 34.57 2.26 1.87
N VAL A 179 34.62 2.20 0.53
CA VAL A 179 33.50 2.60 -0.34
C VAL A 179 32.31 1.68 -0.18
N ASP A 180 32.52 0.36 -0.01
CA ASP A 180 31.44 -0.60 0.25
C ASP A 180 30.73 -0.28 1.58
N MET A 181 31.47 0.08 2.65
CA MET A 181 30.83 0.54 3.90
C MET A 181 29.99 1.81 3.69
N MET A 182 30.46 2.77 2.88
CA MET A 182 29.67 3.96 2.55
C MET A 182 28.43 3.61 1.72
N HIS A 183 28.55 2.64 0.80
CA HIS A 183 27.43 2.13 0.02
C HIS A 183 26.37 1.49 0.92
N ASP A 184 26.79 0.60 1.82
CA ASP A 184 25.89 -0.09 2.76
C ASP A 184 25.19 0.90 3.69
N ALA A 185 25.92 1.91 4.18
CA ALA A 185 25.35 2.99 4.98
C ALA A 185 24.22 3.73 4.24
N VAL A 186 24.39 4.05 2.95
CA VAL A 186 23.34 4.68 2.14
C VAL A 186 22.17 3.73 1.94
N SER A 187 22.44 2.45 1.68
CA SER A 187 21.41 1.43 1.45
C SER A 187 20.55 1.19 2.69
N GLU A 188 21.17 1.02 3.86
CA GLU A 188 20.49 0.83 5.14
C GLU A 188 19.63 2.04 5.53
N ALA A 189 20.16 3.26 5.35
CA ALA A 189 19.42 4.49 5.63
C ALA A 189 18.18 4.63 4.71
N GLN A 190 18.32 4.28 3.42
CA GLN A 190 17.23 4.32 2.47
C GLN A 190 16.15 3.30 2.81
N GLU A 191 16.53 2.06 3.12
CA GLU A 191 15.59 1.00 3.47
C GLU A 191 14.85 1.32 4.78
N ALA A 192 15.57 1.77 5.82
CA ALA A 192 14.96 2.17 7.07
C ALA A 192 13.95 3.33 6.89
N THR A 193 14.27 4.28 6.02
CA THR A 193 13.35 5.38 5.69
C THR A 193 12.09 4.88 4.98
N ARG A 194 12.23 3.91 4.07
CA ARG A 194 11.09 3.31 3.34
C ARG A 194 10.17 2.56 4.30
N VAL A 195 10.74 1.67 5.12
CA VAL A 195 9.99 0.92 6.15
C VAL A 195 9.28 1.87 7.11
N ALA A 196 9.97 2.92 7.57
CA ALA A 196 9.34 3.91 8.43
C ALA A 196 8.21 4.68 7.72
N ALA A 197 8.36 5.01 6.44
CA ALA A 197 7.31 5.67 5.67
C ALA A 197 6.09 4.77 5.49
N ARG A 198 6.28 3.48 5.18
CA ARG A 198 5.21 2.47 5.11
C ARG A 198 4.41 2.44 6.41
N ASP A 199 5.09 2.19 7.53
CA ASP A 199 4.42 2.02 8.83
C ASP A 199 3.72 3.31 9.28
N LEU A 200 4.34 4.48 9.09
CA LEU A 200 3.72 5.76 9.42
C LEU A 200 2.52 6.07 8.53
N ASN A 201 2.55 5.72 7.25
CA ASN A 201 1.41 5.87 6.35
C ASN A 201 0.26 4.94 6.75
N LYS A 202 0.56 3.70 7.17
CA LYS A 202 -0.42 2.74 7.70
C LYS A 202 -1.13 3.31 8.94
N TRP A 203 -0.38 3.76 9.95
CA TRP A 203 -0.96 4.40 11.14
C TRP A 203 -1.77 5.65 10.80
N ALA A 204 -1.31 6.44 9.84
CA ALA A 204 -2.04 7.62 9.39
C ALA A 204 -3.35 7.28 8.64
N ALA A 205 -3.42 6.14 7.94
CA ALA A 205 -4.62 5.64 7.31
C ALA A 205 -5.62 5.11 8.35
N GLU A 206 -5.14 4.35 9.34
CA GLU A 206 -5.95 3.75 10.41
C GLU A 206 -6.55 4.75 11.39
N ALA A 207 -6.04 5.99 11.44
CA ALA A 207 -6.67 7.13 12.10
C ALA A 207 -7.97 7.61 11.37
N ARG A 208 -8.87 6.66 11.09
CA ARG A 208 -10.01 6.76 10.16
C ARG A 208 -11.08 7.74 10.60
N ALA A 209 -11.46 7.75 11.87
CA ALA A 209 -12.49 8.66 12.38
C ALA A 209 -12.14 10.15 12.13
N GLY A 210 -10.85 10.49 12.07
CA GLY A 210 -10.36 11.83 11.75
C GLY A 210 -10.41 12.19 10.26
N LYS A 211 -10.65 11.23 9.36
CA LYS A 211 -10.72 11.46 7.90
C LYS A 211 -12.04 12.09 7.45
N MET A 212 -13.08 11.98 8.26
CA MET A 212 -14.39 12.57 7.98
C MET A 212 -14.51 13.98 8.58
N GLY A 213 -14.17 15.00 7.78
CA GLY A 213 -14.13 16.41 8.19
C GLY A 213 -15.48 17.15 8.22
N THR A 214 -16.49 16.65 7.52
CA THR A 214 -17.78 17.33 7.30
C THR A 214 -18.55 17.68 8.58
N SER A 215 -19.23 18.82 8.65
CA SER A 215 -20.10 19.17 9.77
C SER A 215 -21.47 18.47 9.73
N GLU A 216 -21.85 17.90 8.59
CA GLU A 216 -23.20 17.38 8.34
C GLU A 216 -23.43 15.98 8.91
N VAL A 217 -22.38 15.37 9.47
CA VAL A 217 -22.45 14.08 10.16
C VAL A 217 -22.02 14.26 11.61
N THR A 218 -22.79 13.72 12.55
CA THR A 218 -22.48 13.86 13.97
C THR A 218 -21.16 13.17 14.32
N ALA A 219 -20.49 13.60 15.38
CA ALA A 219 -19.23 12.97 15.82
C ALA A 219 -19.38 11.46 16.09
N VAL A 220 -20.54 11.04 16.61
CA VAL A 220 -20.85 9.62 16.85
C VAL A 220 -21.02 8.87 15.53
N ASP A 221 -21.72 9.45 14.56
CA ASP A 221 -21.91 8.82 13.25
C ASP A 221 -20.58 8.67 12.50
N LYS A 222 -19.70 9.69 12.54
CA LYS A 222 -18.35 9.61 11.94
C LYS A 222 -17.55 8.45 12.50
N LEU A 223 -17.58 8.31 13.82
CA LEU A 223 -16.91 7.24 14.55
C LEU A 223 -17.49 5.87 14.17
N MET A 224 -18.81 5.74 14.16
CA MET A 224 -19.49 4.50 13.77
C MET A 224 -19.19 4.12 12.32
N LEU A 225 -19.19 5.08 11.40
CA LEU A 225 -18.86 4.84 9.99
C LEU A 225 -17.42 4.37 9.81
N ALA A 226 -16.47 4.97 10.54
CA ALA A 226 -15.07 4.58 10.51
C ALA A 226 -14.80 3.21 11.17
N ASP A 227 -15.59 2.82 12.16
CA ASP A 227 -15.46 1.55 12.89
C ASP A 227 -16.23 0.40 12.22
N THR A 228 -17.10 0.69 11.25
CA THR A 228 -17.94 -0.32 10.63
C THR A 228 -17.16 -1.18 9.62
N GLY A 229 -16.99 -2.46 9.97
CA GLY A 229 -16.44 -3.49 9.10
C GLY A 229 -17.49 -4.38 8.42
N VAL A 230 -17.01 -5.22 7.52
CA VAL A 230 -17.78 -6.28 6.87
C VAL A 230 -18.28 -7.28 7.90
N ALA A 231 -19.51 -7.76 7.73
CA ALA A 231 -20.14 -8.69 8.67
C ALA A 231 -19.35 -10.00 8.84
N GLY A 232 -19.16 -10.43 10.09
CA GLY A 232 -18.53 -11.71 10.40
C GLY A 232 -17.03 -11.80 10.11
N ALA A 233 -16.40 -10.70 9.70
CA ALA A 233 -14.98 -10.62 9.39
C ALA A 233 -14.25 -9.71 10.38
N ASP A 234 -12.92 -9.82 10.43
CA ASP A 234 -12.11 -8.90 11.20
C ASP A 234 -12.19 -7.48 10.60
N THR A 235 -12.59 -6.50 11.41
CA THR A 235 -12.85 -5.13 10.95
C THR A 235 -11.60 -4.42 10.44
N GLU A 236 -10.42 -4.73 10.97
CA GLU A 236 -9.17 -4.06 10.59
C GLU A 236 -8.71 -4.52 9.20
N LEU A 237 -8.93 -5.80 8.89
CA LEU A 237 -8.65 -6.35 7.56
C LEU A 237 -9.80 -6.18 6.54
N ASN A 238 -11.02 -5.87 7.02
CA ASN A 238 -12.23 -5.86 6.19
C ASN A 238 -13.10 -4.62 6.45
N GLU A 239 -12.52 -3.44 6.26
CA GLU A 239 -13.25 -2.19 6.36
C GLU A 239 -14.22 -1.98 5.18
N ILE A 240 -15.42 -1.44 5.46
CA ILE A 240 -16.33 -1.05 4.37
C ILE A 240 -15.88 0.29 3.77
N LEU A 241 -15.57 1.26 4.62
CA LEU A 241 -15.10 2.58 4.25
C LEU A 241 -13.61 2.72 4.57
N THR A 242 -12.80 2.82 3.53
CA THR A 242 -11.37 3.10 3.69
C THR A 242 -11.11 4.54 4.13
N ALA A 243 -9.87 4.84 4.56
CA ALA A 243 -9.45 6.20 4.87
C ALA A 243 -9.70 7.18 3.70
N GLY A 244 -9.49 6.72 2.46
CA GLY A 244 -9.78 7.48 1.26
C GLY A 244 -11.28 7.65 1.04
N ASP A 245 -12.08 6.61 1.27
CA ASP A 245 -13.55 6.69 1.13
C ASP A 245 -14.15 7.71 2.12
N LEU A 246 -13.72 7.68 3.39
CA LEU A 246 -14.16 8.64 4.41
C LEU A 246 -13.85 10.08 4.01
N SER A 247 -12.64 10.33 3.48
CA SER A 247 -12.21 11.65 3.04
C SER A 247 -13.01 12.13 1.82
N ARG A 248 -13.25 11.26 0.84
CA ARG A 248 -14.03 11.57 -0.36
C ARG A 248 -15.51 11.77 -0.04
N ALA A 249 -16.09 10.89 0.78
CA ALA A 249 -17.46 11.03 1.24
C ALA A 249 -17.67 12.34 2.00
N SER A 250 -16.74 12.71 2.88
CA SER A 250 -16.75 14.01 3.58
C SER A 250 -16.77 15.18 2.61
N THR A 251 -15.83 15.22 1.68
CA THR A 251 -15.72 16.32 0.70
C THR A 251 -16.98 16.42 -0.15
N ARG A 252 -17.56 15.29 -0.54
CA ARG A 252 -18.78 15.26 -1.34
C ARG A 252 -20.01 15.69 -0.55
N MET A 253 -20.10 15.29 0.72
CA MET A 253 -21.17 15.72 1.62
C MET A 253 -21.21 17.25 1.72
N ASP A 254 -20.05 17.88 1.88
CA ASP A 254 -19.91 19.35 1.96
C ASP A 254 -20.25 20.08 0.64
N LEU A 255 -20.34 19.36 -0.47
CA LEU A 255 -20.65 19.89 -1.80
C LEU A 255 -22.10 19.63 -2.24
N LEU A 256 -22.89 18.91 -1.43
CA LEU A 256 -24.28 18.63 -1.75
C LEU A 256 -25.13 19.91 -1.73
N SER A 257 -26.19 19.91 -2.53
CA SER A 257 -27.24 20.91 -2.36
C SER A 257 -28.00 20.64 -1.05
N LEU A 258 -28.66 21.66 -0.48
CA LEU A 258 -29.43 21.49 0.76
C LEU A 258 -30.50 20.37 0.63
N ASP A 259 -31.12 20.23 -0.55
CA ASP A 259 -32.11 19.19 -0.81
C ASP A 259 -31.47 17.80 -0.83
N ASP A 260 -30.30 17.67 -1.46
CA ASP A 260 -29.54 16.41 -1.54
C ASP A 260 -28.93 16.02 -0.19
N GLU A 261 -28.40 16.99 0.54
CA GLU A 261 -27.88 16.84 1.90
C GLU A 261 -28.98 16.31 2.82
N THR A 262 -30.14 16.97 2.84
CA THR A 262 -31.31 16.54 3.62
C THR A 262 -31.78 15.14 3.21
N ALA A 263 -31.75 14.82 1.91
CA ALA A 263 -32.10 13.50 1.43
C ALA A 263 -31.11 12.44 1.92
N MET A 264 -29.81 12.70 1.82
CA MET A 264 -28.75 11.83 2.30
C MET A 264 -28.84 11.58 3.81
N GLU A 265 -29.02 12.63 4.62
CA GLU A 265 -29.23 12.51 6.07
C GLU A 265 -30.42 11.61 6.41
N ARG A 266 -31.55 11.77 5.69
CA ARG A 266 -32.73 10.92 5.87
C ARG A 266 -32.44 9.47 5.51
N MET A 267 -31.65 9.21 4.47
CA MET A 267 -31.27 7.85 4.09
C MET A 267 -30.44 7.21 5.21
N LEU A 268 -29.40 7.91 5.70
CA LEU A 268 -28.56 7.45 6.81
C LEU A 268 -29.35 7.22 8.10
N ALA A 269 -30.30 8.09 8.42
CA ALA A 269 -31.14 7.96 9.61
C ALA A 269 -32.13 6.80 9.52
N LYS A 270 -32.54 6.41 8.30
CA LYS A 270 -33.47 5.28 8.07
C LYS A 270 -32.78 3.93 8.04
N SER A 271 -31.48 3.86 7.77
CA SER A 271 -30.75 2.61 7.68
C SER A 271 -30.89 1.75 8.93
N GLN A 272 -31.06 0.45 8.75
CA GLN A 272 -31.34 -0.47 9.87
C GLN A 272 -30.06 -1.01 10.52
N THR A 273 -28.94 -0.98 9.81
CA THR A 273 -27.65 -1.49 10.28
C THR A 273 -26.54 -0.47 10.02
N PRO A 274 -25.44 -0.49 10.81
CA PRO A 274 -24.25 0.30 10.51
C PRO A 274 -23.68 0.01 9.12
N GLN A 275 -23.72 -1.25 8.67
CA GLN A 275 -23.25 -1.66 7.35
C GLN A 275 -24.04 -0.99 6.23
N GLU A 276 -25.37 -0.95 6.33
CA GLU A 276 -26.21 -0.25 5.34
C GLU A 276 -25.78 1.23 5.24
N ARG A 277 -25.58 1.91 6.38
CA ARG A 277 -25.09 3.31 6.40
C ARG A 277 -23.72 3.45 5.75
N ALA A 278 -22.80 2.54 6.06
CA ALA A 278 -21.44 2.56 5.51
C ALA A 278 -21.44 2.38 3.98
N TYR A 279 -22.27 1.49 3.43
CA TYR A 279 -22.38 1.31 1.98
C TYR A 279 -23.03 2.51 1.27
N LEU A 280 -23.98 3.21 1.91
CA LEU A 280 -24.52 4.46 1.36
C LEU A 280 -23.44 5.54 1.29
N MET A 281 -22.61 5.66 2.32
CA MET A 281 -21.48 6.60 2.32
C MET A 281 -20.39 6.19 1.32
N LYS A 282 -20.17 4.88 1.12
CA LYS A 282 -19.23 4.37 0.12
C LYS A 282 -19.72 4.68 -1.29
N ALA A 283 -21.02 4.55 -1.55
CA ALA A 283 -21.63 4.97 -2.80
C ALA A 283 -21.44 6.46 -3.07
N LEU A 284 -21.61 7.30 -2.03
CA LEU A 284 -21.30 8.74 -2.13
C LEU A 284 -19.82 8.95 -2.48
N ALA A 285 -18.89 8.32 -1.74
CA ALA A 285 -17.44 8.39 -2.01
C ALA A 285 -17.07 7.98 -3.44
N ALA A 286 -17.81 7.01 -3.99
CA ALA A 286 -17.58 6.37 -5.28
C ALA A 286 -18.08 7.15 -6.50
N GLY A 287 -18.77 8.29 -6.36
CA GLY A 287 -19.26 8.99 -7.56
C GLY A 287 -20.69 9.43 -7.51
N HIS A 288 -21.52 8.63 -6.86
CA HIS A 288 -22.94 8.57 -7.20
C HIS A 288 -23.71 9.79 -6.71
N SER A 289 -24.71 10.17 -7.48
CA SER A 289 -25.67 11.20 -7.09
C SER A 289 -26.57 10.70 -5.96
N VAL A 290 -27.12 11.62 -5.17
CA VAL A 290 -28.03 11.26 -4.07
C VAL A 290 -29.29 10.54 -4.57
N ALA A 291 -29.73 10.81 -5.80
CA ALA A 291 -30.83 10.08 -6.43
C ALA A 291 -30.48 8.61 -6.73
N GLU A 292 -29.29 8.35 -7.27
CA GLU A 292 -28.79 6.99 -7.50
C GLU A 292 -28.59 6.23 -6.19
N ILE A 293 -28.06 6.91 -5.16
CA ILE A 293 -27.90 6.36 -3.81
C ILE A 293 -29.28 6.03 -3.21
N GLY A 294 -30.31 6.83 -3.46
CA GLY A 294 -31.68 6.53 -3.04
C GLY A 294 -32.24 5.26 -3.67
N ALA A 295 -32.06 5.10 -4.98
CA ALA A 295 -32.47 3.88 -5.68
C ALA A 295 -31.66 2.65 -5.20
N PHE A 296 -30.39 2.84 -4.86
CA PHE A 296 -29.55 1.82 -4.26
C PHE A 296 -30.01 1.46 -2.84
N GLN A 297 -30.34 2.45 -2.01
CA GLN A 297 -30.89 2.22 -0.67
C GLN A 297 -32.13 1.33 -0.75
N ASP A 298 -33.07 1.63 -1.65
CA ASP A 298 -34.30 0.84 -1.79
C ASP A 298 -34.03 -0.65 -2.08
N LYS A 299 -32.92 -0.98 -2.76
CA LYS A 299 -32.52 -2.37 -3.04
C LYS A 299 -31.92 -3.07 -1.83
N ILE A 300 -31.16 -2.36 -0.99
CA ILE A 300 -30.39 -2.93 0.14
C ILE A 300 -31.08 -2.76 1.50
N HIS A 301 -32.12 -1.94 1.59
CA HIS A 301 -32.73 -1.58 2.86
C HIS A 301 -33.31 -2.80 3.59
N GLY A 302 -32.93 -2.96 4.87
CA GLY A 302 -33.40 -4.07 5.71
C GLY A 302 -32.86 -5.44 5.32
N LYS A 303 -31.88 -5.52 4.41
CA LYS A 303 -31.11 -6.73 4.16
C LYS A 303 -30.21 -7.02 5.36
N ASP A 304 -30.02 -8.30 5.66
CA ASP A 304 -29.12 -8.68 6.74
C ASP A 304 -27.65 -8.39 6.37
N PRO A 305 -26.76 -8.23 7.37
CA PRO A 305 -25.37 -7.90 7.11
C PRO A 305 -24.59 -8.94 6.27
N ASP A 306 -24.95 -10.22 6.31
CA ASP A 306 -24.29 -11.26 5.51
C ASP A 306 -24.71 -11.18 4.03
N TRP A 307 -25.97 -10.83 3.77
CA TRP A 307 -26.43 -10.47 2.42
C TRP A 307 -25.66 -9.27 1.89
N LEU A 308 -25.55 -8.19 2.68
CA LEU A 308 -24.79 -7.00 2.26
C LEU A 308 -23.33 -7.33 1.95
N ARG A 309 -22.68 -8.16 2.79
CA ARG A 309 -21.33 -8.65 2.54
C ARG A 309 -21.22 -9.37 1.19
N ARG A 310 -22.04 -10.42 0.97
CA ARG A 310 -21.97 -11.24 -0.26
C ARG A 310 -22.19 -10.42 -1.53
N HIS A 311 -23.08 -9.44 -1.49
CA HIS A 311 -23.45 -8.67 -2.68
C HIS A 311 -22.56 -7.46 -2.95
N LEU A 312 -22.01 -6.83 -1.91
CA LEU A 312 -21.39 -5.51 -2.02
C LEU A 312 -19.89 -5.50 -1.74
N THR A 313 -19.34 -6.58 -1.16
CA THR A 313 -17.91 -6.71 -0.86
C THR A 313 -17.38 -8.01 -1.48
N PRO A 314 -16.81 -7.95 -2.69
CA PRO A 314 -16.38 -9.15 -3.40
C PRO A 314 -15.23 -9.87 -2.70
N VAL A 315 -14.29 -9.10 -2.12
CA VAL A 315 -13.10 -9.61 -1.44
C VAL A 315 -13.26 -9.44 0.06
N VAL A 316 -13.10 -10.53 0.80
CA VAL A 316 -13.03 -10.56 2.26
C VAL A 316 -11.74 -11.30 2.62
N THR A 317 -10.91 -10.70 3.46
CA THR A 317 -9.66 -11.24 3.96
C THR A 317 -9.93 -12.08 5.19
N ASP A 318 -9.60 -13.37 5.10
CA ASP A 318 -9.74 -14.29 6.22
C ASP A 318 -8.61 -14.09 7.26
N PRO A 319 -8.85 -14.33 8.57
CA PRO A 319 -7.86 -14.06 9.61
C PRO A 319 -6.57 -14.88 9.51
N ASP A 320 -6.62 -16.04 8.85
CA ASP A 320 -5.49 -16.94 8.63
C ASP A 320 -4.82 -16.75 7.26
N SER A 321 -5.31 -15.82 6.42
CA SER A 321 -4.82 -15.60 5.05
C SER A 321 -3.33 -15.26 4.93
N MET A 322 -2.72 -14.75 6.01
CA MET A 322 -1.29 -14.42 6.07
C MET A 322 -0.39 -15.59 6.55
N ASN A 323 -0.96 -16.72 6.95
CA ASN A 323 -0.17 -17.87 7.41
C ASN A 323 0.71 -18.42 6.28
N ASP A 324 1.98 -18.70 6.57
CA ASP A 324 2.86 -19.41 5.65
C ASP A 324 2.54 -20.92 5.66
N GLU A 325 1.83 -21.36 4.61
CA GLU A 325 1.53 -22.77 4.35
C GLU A 325 2.46 -23.39 3.29
N GLY A 326 3.56 -22.71 2.96
CA GLY A 326 4.49 -23.10 1.92
C GLY A 326 3.94 -22.93 0.50
N LEU A 327 4.65 -23.49 -0.46
CA LEU A 327 4.35 -23.38 -1.89
C LEU A 327 3.68 -24.65 -2.44
N ALA A 328 2.78 -24.46 -3.39
CA ALA A 328 2.25 -25.50 -4.25
C ALA A 328 3.27 -25.92 -5.31
N SER A 329 2.98 -27.01 -6.03
CA SER A 329 3.89 -27.56 -7.05
C SER A 329 4.12 -26.62 -8.24
N ASP A 330 3.21 -25.70 -8.48
CA ASP A 330 3.31 -24.67 -9.52
C ASP A 330 4.09 -23.43 -9.05
N GLY A 331 4.58 -23.39 -7.82
CA GLY A 331 5.33 -22.27 -7.23
C GLY A 331 4.47 -21.20 -6.58
N SER A 332 3.15 -21.32 -6.64
CA SER A 332 2.23 -20.40 -5.95
C SER A 332 2.10 -20.72 -4.46
N ASN A 333 1.65 -19.77 -3.63
CA ASN A 333 1.40 -20.05 -2.20
C ASN A 333 0.26 -21.06 -2.03
N ASN A 334 0.37 -21.96 -1.05
CA ASN A 334 -0.73 -22.86 -0.70
C ASN A 334 -1.89 -22.11 -0.03
N ASN A 335 -1.57 -21.11 0.79
CA ASN A 335 -2.57 -20.27 1.45
C ASN A 335 -3.14 -19.26 0.45
N LYS A 336 -4.39 -19.46 0.05
CA LYS A 336 -5.14 -18.57 -0.84
C LYS A 336 -6.60 -18.53 -0.44
N ASP A 337 -7.20 -17.35 -0.46
CA ASP A 337 -8.64 -17.19 -0.24
C ASP A 337 -9.35 -17.11 -1.60
N PHE A 338 -10.41 -17.89 -1.79
CA PHE A 338 -11.20 -17.82 -3.02
C PHE A 338 -12.24 -16.71 -2.94
N VAL A 339 -12.20 -15.82 -3.94
CA VAL A 339 -13.13 -14.70 -4.06
C VAL A 339 -14.40 -15.21 -4.74
N THR A 340 -15.50 -15.33 -3.98
CA THR A 340 -16.74 -15.99 -4.45
C THR A 340 -18.01 -15.22 -4.16
N PHE A 341 -18.99 -15.38 -5.04
CA PHE A 341 -20.40 -15.06 -4.83
C PHE A 341 -21.19 -16.36 -4.94
N ASP A 342 -21.75 -16.85 -3.83
CA ASP A 342 -22.52 -18.10 -3.75
C ASP A 342 -21.86 -19.29 -4.47
N GLY A 343 -20.54 -19.43 -4.28
CA GLY A 343 -19.72 -20.49 -4.86
C GLY A 343 -19.23 -20.22 -6.29
N GLN A 344 -19.78 -19.24 -7.00
CA GLN A 344 -19.22 -18.77 -8.27
C GLN A 344 -18.03 -17.84 -8.00
N ARG A 345 -16.86 -18.18 -8.53
CA ARG A 345 -15.66 -17.36 -8.38
C ARG A 345 -15.75 -16.07 -9.20
N TRP A 346 -15.17 -15.01 -8.66
CA TRP A 346 -14.79 -13.81 -9.42
C TRP A 346 -13.56 -14.14 -10.27
N ILE A 347 -13.77 -14.91 -11.34
CA ILE A 347 -12.71 -15.47 -12.19
C ILE A 347 -12.86 -14.98 -13.63
N GLN A 348 -11.75 -14.78 -14.34
CA GLN A 348 -11.72 -14.45 -15.76
C GLN A 348 -12.50 -15.47 -16.61
N GLY A 349 -13.31 -15.00 -17.56
CA GLY A 349 -14.19 -15.86 -18.38
C GLY A 349 -15.27 -16.61 -17.59
N GLY A 350 -15.42 -16.36 -16.29
CA GLY A 350 -16.37 -17.05 -15.41
C GLY A 350 -15.99 -18.50 -15.05
N ASP A 351 -14.97 -19.07 -15.69
CA ASP A 351 -14.40 -20.39 -15.37
C ASP A 351 -12.87 -20.50 -15.51
N GLY A 352 -12.18 -19.39 -15.82
CA GLY A 352 -10.73 -19.34 -15.99
C GLY A 352 -10.24 -19.69 -17.40
N SER A 353 -11.13 -19.93 -18.37
CA SER A 353 -10.73 -20.37 -19.71
C SER A 353 -10.33 -19.24 -20.69
N GLU A 354 -10.65 -17.99 -20.37
CA GLU A 354 -10.37 -16.83 -21.23
C GLU A 354 -9.15 -16.03 -20.74
N GLY A 355 -8.47 -15.31 -21.62
CA GLY A 355 -7.26 -14.52 -21.34
C GLY A 355 -7.49 -13.07 -20.93
N THR A 356 -8.64 -12.76 -20.29
CA THR A 356 -9.08 -11.37 -19.97
C THR A 356 -8.47 -10.82 -18.69
N CYS A 357 -7.28 -11.25 -18.27
CA CYS A 357 -6.73 -10.97 -16.94
C CYS A 357 -6.77 -9.48 -16.56
N VAL A 358 -6.42 -8.59 -17.49
CA VAL A 358 -6.49 -7.13 -17.29
C VAL A 358 -7.92 -6.66 -17.01
N ALA A 359 -8.87 -6.97 -17.90
CA ALA A 359 -10.27 -6.56 -17.74
C ALA A 359 -10.89 -7.17 -16.47
N SER A 360 -10.60 -8.43 -16.17
CA SER A 360 -11.07 -9.13 -14.96
C SER A 360 -10.55 -8.49 -13.68
N SER A 361 -9.26 -8.14 -13.62
CA SER A 361 -8.68 -7.37 -12.52
C SER A 361 -9.34 -6.00 -12.34
N THR A 362 -9.61 -5.29 -13.44
CA THR A 362 -10.29 -3.98 -13.41
C THR A 362 -11.75 -4.10 -12.93
N VAL A 363 -12.50 -5.13 -13.37
CA VAL A 363 -13.87 -5.38 -12.91
C VAL A 363 -13.92 -5.60 -11.40
N THR A 364 -13.08 -6.48 -10.87
CA THR A 364 -13.05 -6.75 -9.43
C THR A 364 -12.60 -5.52 -8.63
N SER A 365 -11.58 -4.80 -9.12
CA SER A 365 -11.12 -3.54 -8.50
C SER A 365 -12.22 -2.50 -8.41
N ARG A 366 -13.02 -2.33 -9.49
CA ARG A 366 -14.17 -1.43 -9.48
C ARG A 366 -15.24 -1.89 -8.48
N ALA A 367 -15.55 -3.18 -8.43
CA ALA A 367 -16.52 -3.72 -7.48
C ALA A 367 -16.09 -3.58 -6.01
N MET A 368 -14.79 -3.53 -5.72
CA MET A 368 -14.29 -3.27 -4.36
C MET A 368 -14.52 -1.82 -3.91
N VAL A 369 -14.49 -0.86 -4.83
CA VAL A 369 -14.58 0.58 -4.52
C VAL A 369 -15.98 1.17 -4.77
N ASP A 370 -16.83 0.49 -5.55
CA ASP A 370 -18.17 0.95 -5.92
C ASP A 370 -19.24 -0.11 -5.59
N PRO A 371 -20.01 0.07 -4.49
CA PRO A 371 -21.00 -0.91 -4.07
C PRO A 371 -22.23 -0.99 -4.99
N LEU A 372 -22.53 0.05 -5.78
CA LEU A 372 -23.63 -0.02 -6.76
C LEU A 372 -23.22 -0.93 -7.91
N TYR A 373 -21.99 -0.77 -8.38
CA TYR A 373 -21.44 -1.62 -9.43
C TYR A 373 -21.32 -3.08 -8.97
N ALA A 374 -20.88 -3.32 -7.73
CA ALA A 374 -20.87 -4.66 -7.14
C ALA A 374 -22.29 -5.27 -7.12
N LEU A 375 -23.30 -4.50 -6.70
CA LEU A 375 -24.69 -4.96 -6.67
C LEU A 375 -25.25 -5.23 -8.07
N ASP A 376 -24.93 -4.42 -9.06
CA ASP A 376 -25.41 -4.65 -10.43
C ASP A 376 -24.86 -5.97 -11.01
N LEU A 377 -23.64 -6.38 -10.62
CA LEU A 377 -23.08 -7.67 -10.97
C LEU A 377 -23.72 -8.81 -10.17
N THR A 378 -23.77 -8.72 -8.84
CA THR A 378 -24.23 -9.81 -7.98
C THR A 378 -25.75 -9.92 -7.95
N GLY A 379 -26.43 -8.81 -7.68
CA GLY A 379 -27.89 -8.66 -7.55
C GLY A 379 -28.65 -8.38 -8.86
N GLY A 380 -27.95 -8.01 -9.94
CA GLY A 380 -28.59 -7.67 -11.22
C GLY A 380 -29.35 -6.33 -11.19
N PRO A 381 -30.08 -5.99 -12.27
CA PRO A 381 -30.73 -4.68 -12.40
C PRO A 381 -31.74 -4.35 -11.29
N ASP A 382 -32.43 -5.34 -10.75
CA ASP A 382 -33.36 -5.19 -9.63
C ASP A 382 -32.68 -5.26 -8.25
N GLY A 383 -31.41 -5.68 -8.18
CA GLY A 383 -30.64 -5.85 -6.95
C GLY A 383 -31.13 -6.99 -6.06
N GLN A 384 -31.97 -7.90 -6.57
CA GLN A 384 -32.58 -8.97 -5.79
C GLN A 384 -32.17 -10.38 -6.24
N GLN A 385 -31.45 -10.50 -7.36
CA GLN A 385 -31.03 -11.81 -7.85
C GLN A 385 -29.92 -12.38 -6.98
N ASP A 386 -30.04 -13.65 -6.60
CA ASP A 386 -29.06 -14.38 -5.78
C ASP A 386 -28.66 -15.69 -6.49
N ASP A 387 -28.49 -15.60 -7.82
CA ASP A 387 -28.22 -16.75 -8.69
C ASP A 387 -26.76 -16.69 -9.21
N PRO A 388 -25.90 -17.67 -8.85
CA PRO A 388 -24.50 -17.69 -9.28
C PRO A 388 -24.33 -17.77 -10.80
N ASP A 389 -25.25 -18.42 -11.52
CA ASP A 389 -25.19 -18.51 -12.99
C ASP A 389 -25.50 -17.16 -13.64
N ALA A 390 -26.51 -16.44 -13.15
CA ALA A 390 -26.80 -15.08 -13.59
C ALA A 390 -25.66 -14.10 -13.27
N PHE A 391 -25.06 -14.22 -12.07
CA PHE A 391 -23.84 -13.46 -11.72
C PHE A 391 -22.70 -13.77 -12.69
N ARG A 392 -22.41 -15.06 -12.96
CA ARG A 392 -21.39 -15.48 -13.92
C ARG A 392 -21.59 -14.83 -15.30
N GLN A 393 -22.82 -14.86 -15.81
CA GLN A 393 -23.13 -14.26 -17.12
C GLN A 393 -22.85 -12.75 -17.15
N ARG A 394 -23.24 -12.03 -16.09
CA ARG A 394 -22.98 -10.59 -15.97
C ARG A 394 -21.50 -10.28 -15.81
N LEU A 395 -20.79 -11.05 -14.98
CA LEU A 395 -19.35 -10.93 -14.79
C LEU A 395 -18.60 -11.08 -16.12
N VAL A 396 -18.91 -12.12 -16.89
CA VAL A 396 -18.28 -12.35 -18.20
C VAL A 396 -18.63 -11.25 -19.20
N ALA A 397 -19.90 -10.86 -19.27
CA ALA A 397 -20.31 -9.78 -20.17
C ALA A 397 -19.58 -8.46 -19.86
N GLU A 398 -19.37 -8.16 -18.58
CA GLU A 398 -18.68 -6.95 -18.16
C GLU A 398 -17.17 -7.02 -18.40
N GLN A 399 -16.56 -8.19 -18.19
CA GLN A 399 -15.16 -8.45 -18.57
C GLN A 399 -14.96 -8.25 -20.08
N HIS A 400 -15.86 -8.77 -20.91
CA HIS A 400 -15.82 -8.58 -22.38
C HIS A 400 -16.02 -7.12 -22.79
N ARG A 401 -16.89 -6.38 -22.09
CA ARG A 401 -17.11 -4.95 -22.32
C ARG A 401 -15.81 -4.16 -22.07
N LEU A 402 -15.20 -4.31 -20.90
CA LEU A 402 -13.94 -3.64 -20.57
C LEU A 402 -12.79 -4.12 -21.46
N HIS A 403 -12.73 -5.40 -21.82
CA HIS A 403 -11.75 -5.91 -22.77
C HIS A 403 -11.85 -5.20 -24.12
N THR A 404 -13.07 -4.98 -24.60
CA THR A 404 -13.32 -4.26 -25.86
C THR A 404 -12.98 -2.78 -25.75
N GLU A 405 -13.33 -2.11 -24.65
CA GLU A 405 -13.03 -0.68 -24.42
C GLU A 405 -11.54 -0.39 -24.25
N GLY A 406 -10.80 -1.35 -23.71
CA GLY A 406 -9.34 -1.32 -23.61
C GLY A 406 -8.63 -1.74 -24.91
N ASP A 407 -9.33 -1.93 -26.02
CA ASP A 407 -8.78 -2.42 -27.29
C ASP A 407 -8.00 -3.74 -27.14
N GLY A 408 -8.54 -4.65 -26.32
CA GLY A 408 -7.95 -5.96 -26.06
C GLY A 408 -7.88 -6.85 -27.31
N GLY A 409 -6.98 -7.83 -27.28
CA GLY A 409 -6.69 -8.68 -28.43
C GLY A 409 -7.79 -9.68 -28.79
N GLU A 410 -7.64 -10.32 -29.95
CA GLU A 410 -8.56 -11.36 -30.44
C GLU A 410 -8.66 -12.54 -29.45
N ASN A 411 -9.79 -13.26 -29.50
CA ASN A 411 -10.07 -14.43 -28.65
C ASN A 411 -9.91 -14.13 -27.14
N TRP A 412 -10.23 -12.90 -26.73
CA TRP A 412 -10.14 -12.46 -25.34
C TRP A 412 -8.72 -12.55 -24.76
N GLY A 413 -7.69 -12.43 -25.61
CA GLY A 413 -6.29 -12.56 -25.23
C GLY A 413 -5.58 -11.22 -25.15
N GLY A 414 -5.09 -10.87 -23.95
CA GLY A 414 -4.17 -9.75 -23.72
C GLY A 414 -4.78 -8.36 -23.93
N MET A 415 -4.11 -7.36 -23.37
CA MET A 415 -4.46 -5.95 -23.51
C MET A 415 -3.17 -5.12 -23.47
N GLY A 416 -3.06 -4.10 -24.32
CA GLY A 416 -1.92 -3.19 -24.31
C GLY A 416 -1.98 -2.23 -23.11
N SER A 417 -0.83 -1.69 -22.72
CA SER A 417 -0.72 -0.78 -21.57
C SER A 417 -1.58 0.48 -21.69
N GLU A 418 -1.66 1.09 -22.88
CA GLU A 418 -2.56 2.24 -23.12
C GLU A 418 -4.04 1.89 -22.92
N GLY A 419 -4.42 0.65 -23.26
CA GLY A 419 -5.76 0.11 -23.04
C GLY A 419 -6.06 -0.07 -21.56
N GLN A 420 -5.10 -0.65 -20.84
CA GLN A 420 -5.17 -0.87 -19.41
C GLN A 420 -5.26 0.43 -18.61
N GLU A 421 -4.43 1.44 -18.91
CA GLU A 421 -4.52 2.77 -18.28
C GLU A 421 -5.93 3.35 -18.47
N ARG A 422 -6.43 3.37 -19.70
CA ARG A 422 -7.76 3.92 -20.02
C ARG A 422 -8.89 3.22 -19.28
N ILE A 423 -8.89 1.89 -19.19
CA ILE A 423 -9.96 1.20 -18.46
C ILE A 423 -9.80 1.35 -16.94
N ASN A 424 -8.57 1.45 -16.43
CA ASN A 424 -8.34 1.72 -15.02
C ASN A 424 -8.86 3.12 -14.64
N ASP A 425 -8.59 4.14 -15.45
CA ASP A 425 -9.11 5.50 -15.27
C ASP A 425 -10.63 5.54 -15.30
N THR A 426 -11.22 4.97 -16.35
CA THR A 426 -12.65 5.08 -16.60
C THR A 426 -13.50 4.20 -15.68
N ALA A 427 -12.97 3.07 -15.19
CA ALA A 427 -13.71 2.14 -14.34
C ALA A 427 -13.39 2.31 -12.85
N VAL A 428 -12.10 2.42 -12.48
CA VAL A 428 -11.66 2.48 -11.07
C VAL A 428 -11.36 3.92 -10.66
N GLY A 429 -10.69 4.67 -11.55
CA GLY A 429 -10.32 6.06 -11.34
C GLY A 429 -11.53 6.97 -11.12
N SER A 430 -12.61 6.77 -11.89
CA SER A 430 -13.87 7.50 -11.71
C SER A 430 -14.47 7.33 -10.31
N ALA A 431 -14.31 6.14 -9.70
CA ALA A 431 -14.84 5.83 -8.38
C ALA A 431 -13.90 6.25 -7.24
N THR A 432 -12.60 6.23 -7.48
CA THR A 432 -11.58 6.61 -6.48
C THR A 432 -11.16 8.08 -6.57
N GLY A 433 -11.60 8.79 -7.60
CA GLY A 433 -11.19 10.16 -7.90
C GLY A 433 -9.70 10.28 -8.24
N SER A 434 -9.15 9.31 -8.97
CA SER A 434 -7.73 9.25 -9.34
C SER A 434 -7.56 8.91 -10.81
N ASP A 435 -6.47 9.36 -11.42
CA ASP A 435 -6.02 8.85 -12.71
C ASP A 435 -4.86 7.87 -12.47
N TYR A 436 -4.83 6.78 -13.20
CA TYR A 436 -3.83 5.72 -13.12
C TYR A 436 -2.73 5.95 -14.15
N GLN A 437 -1.49 5.84 -13.70
CA GLN A 437 -0.34 5.95 -14.56
C GLN A 437 0.56 4.73 -14.44
N ARG A 438 0.97 4.17 -15.58
CA ARG A 438 1.95 3.09 -15.60
C ARG A 438 3.33 3.56 -15.16
N GLN A 439 3.99 2.71 -14.40
CA GLN A 439 5.40 2.77 -14.07
C GLN A 439 6.05 1.43 -14.38
N ASP A 440 7.07 1.47 -15.24
CA ASP A 440 7.88 0.30 -15.60
C ASP A 440 8.88 -0.04 -14.49
N LEU A 441 9.12 -1.33 -14.29
CA LEU A 441 9.91 -1.90 -13.19
C LEU A 441 10.99 -2.85 -13.74
N ASP A 442 12.07 -2.26 -14.24
CA ASP A 442 13.15 -3.01 -14.91
C ASP A 442 14.12 -3.70 -13.93
N SER A 443 14.08 -3.31 -12.65
CA SER A 443 15.01 -3.81 -11.64
C SER A 443 14.41 -3.93 -10.24
N ALA A 444 15.10 -4.66 -9.36
CA ALA A 444 14.75 -4.71 -7.94
C ALA A 444 14.80 -3.32 -7.28
N ALA A 445 15.64 -2.41 -7.79
CA ALA A 445 15.68 -1.03 -7.29
C ALA A 445 14.42 -0.25 -7.67
N ASP A 446 13.90 -0.43 -8.90
CA ASP A 446 12.66 0.20 -9.35
C ASP A 446 11.46 -0.34 -8.56
N ARG A 447 11.40 -1.66 -8.36
CA ARG A 447 10.37 -2.31 -7.53
C ARG A 447 10.40 -1.81 -6.10
N ARG A 448 11.57 -1.72 -5.49
CA ARG A 448 11.72 -1.13 -4.15
C ARG A 448 11.28 0.33 -4.10
N ALA A 449 11.55 1.10 -5.16
CA ALA A 449 11.24 2.53 -5.21
C ALA A 449 9.74 2.82 -5.23
N VAL A 450 8.91 1.96 -5.85
CA VAL A 450 7.46 2.16 -5.94
C VAL A 450 6.68 1.71 -4.71
N LEU A 451 7.25 0.85 -3.86
CA LEU A 451 6.52 0.21 -2.77
C LEU A 451 5.80 1.19 -1.85
N THR A 452 6.45 2.30 -1.45
CA THR A 452 5.82 3.29 -0.59
C THR A 452 4.56 3.91 -1.19
N GLU A 453 4.55 4.12 -2.51
CA GLU A 453 3.36 4.64 -3.21
C GLU A 453 2.30 3.56 -3.41
N VAL A 454 2.70 2.31 -3.65
CA VAL A 454 1.80 1.15 -3.69
C VAL A 454 1.07 0.98 -2.35
N GLU A 455 1.84 0.87 -1.26
CA GLU A 455 1.35 0.66 0.11
C GLU A 455 0.42 1.79 0.54
N LYS A 456 0.81 3.05 0.26
CA LYS A 456 -0.03 4.21 0.54
C LYS A 456 -1.34 4.15 -0.23
N SER A 457 -1.30 3.81 -1.51
CA SER A 457 -2.48 3.77 -2.37
C SER A 457 -3.49 2.74 -1.87
N VAL A 458 -3.04 1.52 -1.57
CA VAL A 458 -3.94 0.47 -1.08
C VAL A 458 -4.47 0.76 0.33
N ALA A 459 -3.67 1.39 1.21
CA ALA A 459 -4.13 1.86 2.52
C ALA A 459 -5.19 2.98 2.42
N GLU A 460 -5.21 3.73 1.30
CA GLU A 460 -6.24 4.73 1.00
C GLU A 460 -7.44 4.15 0.22
N GLY A 461 -7.52 2.82 0.07
CA GLY A 461 -8.60 2.14 -0.65
C GLY A 461 -8.53 2.28 -2.16
N ARG A 462 -7.32 2.45 -2.71
CA ARG A 462 -7.07 2.55 -4.16
C ARG A 462 -6.30 1.31 -4.62
N PRO A 463 -6.97 0.31 -5.22
CA PRO A 463 -6.30 -0.87 -5.75
C PRO A 463 -5.22 -0.49 -6.77
N VAL A 464 -4.10 -1.19 -6.77
CA VAL A 464 -2.93 -0.93 -7.63
C VAL A 464 -2.75 -2.11 -8.59
N PRO A 465 -3.10 -1.95 -9.88
CA PRO A 465 -2.83 -2.96 -10.89
C PRO A 465 -1.32 -3.24 -11.00
N VAL A 466 -0.96 -4.52 -11.12
CA VAL A 466 0.42 -4.98 -11.28
C VAL A 466 0.48 -6.01 -12.41
N ASP A 467 1.41 -5.83 -13.33
CA ASP A 467 1.67 -6.78 -14.39
C ASP A 467 2.93 -7.58 -14.07
N VAL A 468 2.82 -8.90 -14.26
CA VAL A 468 3.91 -9.86 -14.09
C VAL A 468 4.25 -10.53 -15.42
N LEU A 469 5.52 -10.89 -15.60
CA LEU A 469 6.01 -11.59 -16.78
C LEU A 469 6.88 -12.79 -16.42
N GLY A 470 6.97 -13.71 -17.36
CA GLY A 470 8.03 -14.72 -17.43
C GLY A 470 8.24 -15.20 -18.86
N GLU A 471 8.76 -16.42 -19.02
CA GLU A 471 9.19 -16.91 -20.34
C GLU A 471 8.02 -17.15 -21.31
N GLU A 472 6.87 -17.58 -20.78
CA GLU A 472 5.73 -18.03 -21.58
C GLU A 472 4.65 -16.95 -21.77
N GLY A 473 4.75 -15.80 -21.10
CA GLY A 473 3.78 -14.72 -21.26
C GLY A 473 3.80 -13.67 -20.16
N ALA A 474 2.74 -12.86 -20.14
CA ALA A 474 2.48 -11.85 -19.13
C ALA A 474 1.07 -12.03 -18.56
N HIS A 475 0.88 -11.57 -17.32
CA HIS A 475 -0.38 -11.67 -16.60
C HIS A 475 -0.60 -10.40 -15.77
N ALA A 476 -1.86 -10.01 -15.62
CA ALA A 476 -2.23 -8.86 -14.80
C ALA A 476 -2.92 -9.32 -13.52
N MET A 477 -2.58 -8.67 -12.42
CA MET A 477 -3.14 -8.86 -11.09
C MET A 477 -3.38 -7.49 -10.45
N THR A 478 -3.86 -7.46 -9.20
CA THR A 478 -4.07 -6.21 -8.49
C THR A 478 -3.63 -6.34 -7.04
N ILE A 479 -2.81 -5.41 -6.57
CA ILE A 479 -2.48 -5.27 -5.16
C ILE A 479 -3.62 -4.49 -4.50
N ILE A 480 -4.24 -5.07 -3.49
CA ILE A 480 -5.52 -4.59 -2.94
C ILE A 480 -5.47 -4.20 -1.46
N ALA A 481 -4.47 -4.69 -0.73
CA ALA A 481 -4.26 -4.36 0.69
C ALA A 481 -2.79 -4.52 1.06
N GLN A 482 -2.43 -4.02 2.25
CA GLN A 482 -1.12 -4.20 2.86
C GLN A 482 -1.26 -4.37 4.36
N GLU A 483 -0.38 -5.20 4.94
CA GLU A 483 -0.29 -5.44 6.37
C GLU A 483 1.15 -5.83 6.71
N GLY A 484 1.79 -5.10 7.62
CA GLY A 484 3.21 -5.29 7.91
C GLY A 484 4.10 -5.17 6.66
N ASP A 485 4.90 -6.19 6.39
CA ASP A 485 5.75 -6.32 5.21
C ASP A 485 5.13 -7.16 4.08
N MET A 486 3.80 -7.29 4.09
CA MET A 486 3.04 -8.13 3.17
C MET A 486 2.07 -7.29 2.31
N LEU A 487 1.93 -7.70 1.06
CA LEU A 487 0.99 -7.16 0.08
C LEU A 487 -0.05 -8.22 -0.27
N GLN A 488 -1.33 -7.89 -0.14
CA GLN A 488 -2.41 -8.77 -0.58
C GLN A 488 -2.66 -8.54 -2.07
N VAL A 489 -2.59 -9.61 -2.85
CA VAL A 489 -2.73 -9.60 -4.31
C VAL A 489 -3.97 -10.38 -4.70
N TYR A 490 -4.89 -9.72 -5.40
CA TYR A 490 -5.97 -10.37 -6.14
C TYR A 490 -5.45 -10.83 -7.51
N ASN A 491 -5.57 -12.12 -7.76
CA ASN A 491 -5.31 -12.74 -9.05
C ASN A 491 -6.65 -13.04 -9.74
N PRO A 492 -6.88 -12.59 -11.00
CA PRO A 492 -8.13 -12.82 -11.73
C PRO A 492 -8.42 -14.30 -12.05
N TRP A 493 -7.57 -15.23 -11.61
CA TRP A 493 -7.90 -16.65 -11.45
C TRP A 493 -8.85 -16.94 -10.26
N GLY A 494 -9.31 -15.89 -9.56
CA GLY A 494 -10.38 -15.94 -8.57
C GLY A 494 -9.92 -16.15 -7.14
N SER A 495 -8.70 -15.71 -6.80
CA SER A 495 -8.16 -15.83 -5.45
C SER A 495 -7.36 -14.62 -5.02
N THR A 496 -7.27 -14.41 -3.72
CA THR A 496 -6.31 -13.50 -3.07
C THR A 496 -5.18 -14.28 -2.42
N THR A 497 -4.01 -13.65 -2.33
CA THR A 497 -2.82 -14.23 -1.72
C THR A 497 -1.94 -13.12 -1.16
N TRP A 498 -1.31 -13.36 -0.02
CA TRP A 498 -0.30 -12.45 0.53
C TRP A 498 1.09 -12.80 0.02
N VAL A 499 1.84 -11.80 -0.44
CA VAL A 499 3.27 -11.92 -0.80
C VAL A 499 4.07 -10.89 -0.02
N SER A 500 5.31 -11.21 0.32
CA SER A 500 6.16 -10.24 1.02
C SER A 500 6.61 -9.14 0.08
N GLU A 501 6.99 -7.99 0.64
CA GLU A 501 7.69 -6.93 -0.09
C GLU A 501 8.98 -7.46 -0.73
N ASP A 502 9.68 -8.38 -0.06
CA ASP A 502 10.88 -9.02 -0.60
C ASP A 502 10.54 -9.86 -1.85
N ASP A 503 9.42 -10.59 -1.82
CA ASP A 503 8.94 -11.34 -2.98
C ASP A 503 8.62 -10.42 -4.16
N PHE A 504 8.01 -9.26 -3.89
CA PHE A 504 7.76 -8.25 -4.91
C PHE A 504 9.08 -7.71 -5.48
N ILE A 505 10.02 -7.28 -4.63
CA ILE A 505 11.30 -6.68 -5.01
C ILE A 505 12.17 -7.67 -5.81
N ASN A 506 12.24 -8.93 -5.39
CA ASN A 506 13.19 -9.90 -5.94
C ASN A 506 12.62 -10.77 -7.06
N GLY A 507 11.40 -10.49 -7.52
CA GLY A 507 10.80 -11.20 -8.65
C GLY A 507 10.35 -12.60 -8.25
N HIS A 508 9.55 -12.71 -7.19
CA HIS A 508 8.92 -13.94 -6.70
C HIS A 508 7.40 -13.84 -6.68
N MET A 509 6.82 -13.04 -7.60
CA MET A 509 5.37 -12.89 -7.78
C MET A 509 4.67 -14.16 -8.28
N GLY A 510 5.45 -15.20 -8.60
CA GLY A 510 4.92 -16.54 -8.83
C GLY A 510 4.18 -17.09 -7.61
N LYS A 511 4.48 -16.59 -6.41
CA LYS A 511 3.71 -16.89 -5.18
C LYS A 511 2.25 -16.44 -5.27
N ALA A 512 1.97 -15.31 -5.91
CA ALA A 512 0.61 -14.81 -6.17
C ALA A 512 0.01 -15.32 -7.49
N SER A 513 0.84 -15.90 -8.37
CA SER A 513 0.45 -16.43 -9.67
C SER A 513 0.91 -17.87 -9.83
N ASN A 514 1.99 -18.11 -10.57
CA ASN A 514 2.71 -19.37 -10.69
C ASN A 514 4.18 -19.13 -11.06
N SER A 515 5.01 -20.16 -11.01
CA SER A 515 6.46 -20.11 -11.28
C SER A 515 6.83 -19.64 -12.69
N ASP A 516 5.90 -19.68 -13.64
CA ASP A 516 6.09 -19.19 -15.00
C ASP A 516 5.95 -17.66 -15.11
N LEU A 517 5.46 -16.99 -14.06
CA LEU A 517 5.19 -15.54 -14.03
C LEU A 517 5.82 -14.83 -12.81
N PRO A 518 7.14 -14.96 -12.57
CA PRO A 518 7.73 -14.53 -11.30
C PRO A 518 7.98 -13.02 -11.19
N ASN A 519 8.08 -12.28 -12.30
CA ASN A 519 8.64 -10.93 -12.27
C ASN A 519 7.58 -9.85 -12.43
N ALA A 520 7.37 -9.01 -11.41
CA ALA A 520 6.65 -7.74 -11.60
C ALA A 520 7.46 -6.82 -12.52
N TYR A 521 6.84 -6.32 -13.59
CA TYR A 521 7.49 -5.47 -14.58
C TYR A 521 6.76 -4.14 -14.84
N SER A 522 5.49 -4.02 -14.43
CA SER A 522 4.84 -2.72 -14.31
C SER A 522 3.82 -2.67 -13.18
N VAL A 523 3.61 -1.48 -12.64
CA VAL A 523 2.48 -1.13 -11.77
C VAL A 523 1.75 0.07 -12.33
N TYR A 524 0.48 0.23 -11.98
CA TYR A 524 -0.32 1.40 -12.35
C TYR A 524 -0.70 2.14 -11.08
N LEU A 525 -0.05 3.27 -10.84
CA LEU A 525 -0.22 4.04 -9.61
C LEU A 525 -1.29 5.13 -9.78
N PRO A 526 -2.21 5.30 -8.82
CA PRO A 526 -3.16 6.41 -8.81
C PRO A 526 -2.45 7.73 -8.51
N ARG A 527 -2.78 8.79 -9.24
CA ARG A 527 -2.22 10.15 -9.11
C ARG A 527 -3.15 11.16 -8.45
#